data_AF-A0A7V2ICC9-F1
#
_entry.id   AF-A0A7V2ICC9-F1
#
_cell.length_a   1.000
_cell.length_b   1.000
_cell.length_c   1.000
_cell.angle_alpha   90.00
_cell.angle_beta   90.00
_cell.angle_gamma   90.00
#
_symmetry.space_group_name_H-M   'P 1'
#
loop_
_entity.id
_entity.type
_entity.pdbx_description
1 polymer ?
#
loop_
_entity_poly.entity_id
_entity_poly.type
_entity_poly.pdbx_seq_one_letter_code
_entity_poly.pdbx_strand_id
1 'polypeptide(L)'
;MVASDLLLNAVVAGVLLGGFYTAVSLGVSVAFGLLDVVNIAHPVFVILGSYLAYAMNVTLGLDPILTGLAFTPAFYALGVAVYRVYYASFEKTGQESLRGLVFFFGVLFIVEVGLL
;
A
#
# COMPACT_ATOMS: atom_id res chain seq x y z
N MET A 1 12.03 13.44 35.93
CA MET A 1 10.88 12.54 35.71
C MET A 1 10.34 12.68 34.28
N VAL A 2 10.03 13.88 33.78
CA VAL A 2 9.55 14.10 32.39
C VAL A 2 10.46 13.53 31.28
N ALA A 3 11.79 13.58 31.45
CA ALA A 3 12.74 13.14 30.42
C ALA A 3 12.72 11.62 30.16
N SER A 4 12.57 10.79 31.21
CA SER A 4 12.53 9.33 31.06
C SER A 4 11.24 8.85 30.38
N ASP A 5 10.12 9.50 30.68
CA ASP A 5 8.83 9.20 30.06
C ASP A 5 8.82 9.58 28.57
N LEU A 6 9.41 10.73 28.21
CA LEU A 6 9.57 11.12 26.80
C LEU A 6 10.45 10.14 26.03
N LEU A 7 11.55 9.70 26.64
CA LEU A 7 12.49 8.77 26.01
C LEU A 7 11.82 7.40 25.79
N LEU A 8 11.08 6.90 26.78
CA LEU A 8 10.31 5.66 26.65
C LEU A 8 9.24 5.79 25.55
N ASN A 9 8.50 6.89 25.52
CA ASN A 9 7.48 7.12 24.49
C ASN A 9 8.09 7.22 23.08
N ALA A 10 9.22 7.92 22.93
CA ALA A 10 9.92 8.03 21.66
C ALA A 10 10.43 6.67 21.15
N VAL A 11 10.93 5.81 22.06
CA VAL A 11 11.35 4.44 21.70
C VAL A 11 10.15 3.60 21.28
N VAL A 12 9.06 3.62 22.05
CA VAL A 12 7.84 2.86 21.71
C VAL A 12 7.25 3.33 20.38
N ALA A 13 7.10 4.64 20.19
CA ALA A 13 6.64 5.22 18.94
C ALA A 13 7.57 4.84 17.78
N GLY A 14 8.90 4.93 17.97
CA GLY A 14 9.88 4.53 16.96
C GLY A 14 9.78 3.05 16.56
N VAL A 15 9.58 2.15 17.53
CA VAL A 15 9.40 0.71 17.27
C VAL A 15 8.09 0.44 16.52
N LEU A 16 6.98 1.06 16.93
CA LEU A 16 5.69 0.90 16.25
C LEU A 16 5.75 1.40 14.80
N LEU A 17 6.36 2.57 14.60
CA LEU A 17 6.48 3.21 13.29
C LEU A 17 7.47 2.45 12.39
N GLY A 18 8.57 1.95 12.95
CA GLY A 18 9.51 1.06 12.26
C GLY A 18 8.89 -0.29 11.89
N GLY A 19 8.07 -0.87 12.77
CA GLY A 19 7.32 -2.09 12.51
C GLY A 19 6.30 -1.91 11.38
N PHE A 20 5.59 -0.78 11.36
CA PHE A 20 4.69 -0.42 10.27
C PHE A 20 5.42 -0.36 8.92
N TYR A 21 6.53 0.37 8.83
CA TYR A 21 7.29 0.46 7.58
C TYR A 21 7.88 -0.90 7.17
N THR A 22 8.32 -1.71 8.13
CA THR A 22 8.81 -3.07 7.86
C THR A 22 7.72 -3.95 7.27
N ALA A 23 6.50 -3.90 7.82
CA ALA A 23 5.35 -4.65 7.29
C ALA A 23 5.00 -4.22 5.85
N VAL A 24 5.02 -2.91 5.57
CA VAL A 24 4.80 -2.38 4.22
C VAL A 24 5.90 -2.84 3.25
N SER A 25 7.17 -2.72 3.65
CA SER A 25 8.31 -3.15 2.82
C SER A 25 8.32 -4.66 2.57
N LEU A 26 7.94 -5.49 3.54
CA LEU A 26 7.82 -6.94 3.37
C LEU A 26 6.82 -7.30 2.26
N GLY A 27 5.70 -6.58 2.17
CA GLY A 27 4.72 -6.79 1.08
C GLY A 27 5.31 -6.56 -0.30
N VAL A 28 6.11 -5.48 -0.44
CA VAL A 28 6.86 -5.19 -1.67
C VAL A 28 7.89 -6.27 -1.94
N SER A 29 8.70 -6.65 -0.96
CA SER A 29 9.74 -7.67 -1.11
C SER A 29 9.18 -9.03 -1.54
N VAL A 30 8.01 -9.43 -1.04
CA VAL A 30 7.35 -10.67 -1.46
C VAL A 30 6.87 -10.58 -2.91
N ALA A 31 6.28 -9.45 -3.32
CA ALA A 31 5.81 -9.26 -4.69
C ALA A 31 6.96 -9.27 -5.70
N PHE A 32 8.06 -8.58 -5.40
CA PHE A 32 9.24 -8.55 -6.26
C PHE A 32 10.02 -9.86 -6.21
N GLY A 33 10.22 -10.45 -5.03
CA GLY A 33 11.13 -11.57 -4.82
C GLY A 33 10.60 -12.94 -5.23
N LEU A 34 9.27 -13.15 -5.24
CA LEU A 34 8.67 -14.42 -5.65
C LEU A 34 8.03 -14.37 -7.04
N LEU A 35 7.50 -13.22 -7.45
CA LEU A 35 6.76 -13.09 -8.71
C LEU A 35 7.58 -12.41 -9.81
N ASP A 36 8.77 -11.88 -9.52
CA ASP A 36 9.58 -11.05 -10.44
C ASP A 36 8.79 -9.88 -11.07
N VAL A 37 7.76 -9.41 -10.35
CA VAL A 37 6.90 -8.31 -10.78
C VAL A 37 7.37 -7.03 -10.13
N VAL A 38 7.89 -6.11 -10.93
CA VAL A 38 8.32 -4.78 -10.47
C VAL A 38 7.11 -3.86 -10.25
N ASN A 39 6.40 -4.08 -9.14
CA ASN A 39 5.24 -3.26 -8.76
C ASN A 39 5.68 -1.93 -8.12
N ILE A 40 5.98 -0.94 -8.96
CA ILE A 40 6.32 0.42 -8.52
C ILE A 40 5.10 1.16 -7.94
N ALA A 41 3.87 0.75 -8.28
CA ALA A 41 2.63 1.38 -7.82
C ALA A 41 2.29 1.09 -6.34
N HIS A 42 3.02 0.19 -5.68
CA HIS A 42 2.71 -0.23 -4.31
C HIS A 42 2.55 0.94 -3.31
N PRO A 43 3.44 1.94 -3.24
CA PRO A 43 3.29 3.06 -2.31
C PRO A 43 2.03 3.88 -2.58
N VAL A 44 1.62 4.01 -3.84
CA VAL A 44 0.43 4.78 -4.22
C VAL A 44 -0.86 4.08 -3.76
N PHE A 45 -0.90 2.75 -3.72
CA PHE A 45 -2.02 2.03 -3.09
C PHE A 45 -2.10 2.28 -1.58
N VAL A 46 -0.97 2.41 -0.89
CA VAL A 46 -0.94 2.77 0.54
C VAL A 46 -1.49 4.18 0.75
N ILE A 47 -1.10 5.13 -0.11
CA ILE A 47 -1.59 6.52 -0.07
C ILE A 47 -3.09 6.59 -0.38
N LEU A 48 -3.57 5.84 -1.37
CA LEU A 48 -4.99 5.74 -1.69
C LEU A 48 -5.79 5.23 -0.48
N GLY A 49 -5.27 4.21 0.21
CA GLY A 49 -5.89 3.66 1.43
C GLY A 49 -5.91 4.65 2.58
N SER A 50 -4.83 5.38 2.81
CA SER A 50 -4.78 6.41 3.86
C SER A 50 -5.71 7.58 3.55
N TYR A 51 -5.83 7.98 2.28
CA TYR A 51 -6.77 9.03 1.85
C TYR A 51 -8.22 8.60 2.04
N LEU A 52 -8.57 7.34 1.73
CA LEU A 52 -9.90 6.80 2.00
C LEU A 52 -10.20 6.76 3.51
N ALA A 53 -9.24 6.33 4.33
CA ALA A 53 -9.39 6.36 5.78
C ALA A 53 -9.59 7.79 6.31
N TYR A 54 -8.87 8.76 5.76
CA TYR A 54 -9.03 10.19 6.07
C TYR A 54 -10.42 10.72 5.66
N ALA A 55 -10.88 10.42 4.44
CA ALA A 55 -12.19 10.86 3.95
C ALA A 55 -13.34 10.30 4.81
N MET A 56 -13.25 9.03 5.21
CA MET A 56 -14.22 8.41 6.12
C MET A 56 -14.15 9.00 7.54
N ASN A 57 -12.96 9.33 8.03
CA ASN A 57 -12.81 10.00 9.32
C ASN A 57 -13.47 11.39 9.31
N VAL A 58 -13.29 12.18 8.25
CA VAL A 58 -13.90 13.52 8.13
C VAL A 58 -15.42 13.45 7.97
N THR A 59 -15.93 12.49 7.20
CA THR A 59 -17.38 12.39 6.89
C THR A 59 -18.19 11.69 7.98
N LEU A 60 -17.64 10.63 8.59
CA LEU A 60 -18.36 9.75 9.53
C LEU A 60 -17.80 9.82 10.95
N GLY A 61 -16.68 10.50 11.19
CA GLY A 61 -16.00 10.52 12.48
C GLY A 61 -15.40 9.18 12.89
N LEU A 62 -15.31 8.22 11.96
CA LEU A 62 -14.82 6.87 12.25
C LEU A 62 -13.32 6.88 12.51
N ASP A 63 -12.89 6.10 13.50
CA ASP A 63 -11.47 5.91 13.78
C ASP A 63 -10.75 5.37 12.52
N PRO A 64 -9.62 5.96 12.10
CA PRO A 64 -8.85 5.49 10.95
C PRO A 64 -8.47 4.01 11.05
N ILE A 65 -8.26 3.48 12.27
CA ILE A 65 -7.91 2.08 12.50
C ILE A 65 -9.11 1.17 12.20
N LEU A 66 -10.30 1.52 12.69
CA LEU A 66 -11.53 0.78 12.43
C LEU A 66 -11.91 0.82 10.95
N THR A 67 -11.74 2.00 10.33
CA THR A 67 -11.97 2.18 8.89
C THR A 67 -11.01 1.32 8.08
N GLY A 68 -9.71 1.34 8.40
CA GLY A 68 -8.72 0.49 7.74
C GLY A 68 -9.08 -0.99 7.81
N LEU A 69 -9.53 -1.47 8.98
CA LEU A 69 -9.95 -2.86 9.15
C LEU A 69 -11.21 -3.19 8.33
N ALA A 70 -12.21 -2.30 8.32
CA ALA A 70 -13.45 -2.49 7.56
C ALA A 70 -13.22 -2.46 6.04
N PHE A 71 -12.30 -1.62 5.57
CA PHE A 71 -11.95 -1.50 4.15
C PHE A 71 -10.88 -2.49 3.69
N THR A 72 -10.24 -3.24 4.60
CA THR A 72 -9.30 -4.32 4.29
C THR A 72 -9.85 -5.30 3.23
N PRO A 73 -11.07 -5.87 3.36
CA PRO A 73 -11.62 -6.76 2.33
C PRO A 73 -11.85 -6.07 0.98
N ALA A 74 -12.22 -4.79 0.96
CA ALA A 74 -12.41 -4.03 -0.26
C ALA A 74 -11.07 -3.79 -0.98
N PHE A 75 -10.03 -3.39 -0.24
CA PHE A 75 -8.67 -3.23 -0.77
C PHE A 75 -8.06 -4.54 -1.23
N TYR A 76 -8.32 -5.64 -0.52
CA TYR A 76 -7.92 -6.97 -0.96
C TYR A 76 -8.57 -7.34 -2.30
N ALA A 77 -9.88 -7.12 -2.45
CA ALA A 77 -10.58 -7.35 -3.71
C ALA A 77 -10.04 -6.47 -4.85
N LEU A 78 -9.73 -5.21 -4.57
CA LEU A 78 -9.10 -4.29 -5.52
C LEU A 78 -7.72 -4.81 -5.95
N GLY A 79 -6.88 -5.23 -5.00
CA GLY A 79 -5.57 -5.81 -5.28
C GLY A 79 -5.65 -7.07 -6.14
N VAL A 80 -6.62 -7.96 -5.87
CA VAL A 80 -6.90 -9.15 -6.68
C VAL A 80 -7.35 -8.77 -8.09
N ALA A 81 -8.19 -7.74 -8.23
CA ALA A 81 -8.62 -7.26 -9.54
C ALA A 81 -7.45 -6.71 -10.36
N VAL A 82 -6.60 -5.89 -9.76
CA VAL A 82 -5.38 -5.35 -10.39
C VAL A 82 -4.45 -6.50 -10.81
N TYR A 83 -4.23 -7.47 -9.93
CA TYR A 83 -3.43 -8.65 -10.24
C TYR A 83 -4.02 -9.49 -11.38
N ARG A 84 -5.34 -9.69 -11.41
CA ARG A 84 -6.00 -10.41 -12.52
C ARG A 84 -5.84 -9.70 -13.84
N VAL A 85 -5.98 -8.37 -13.87
CA VAL A 85 -5.77 -7.58 -15.10
C VAL A 85 -4.33 -7.71 -15.56
N TYR A 86 -3.37 -7.62 -14.63
CA TYR A 86 -1.95 -7.85 -14.92
C TYR A 86 -1.70 -9.25 -15.52
N TYR A 87 -2.20 -10.30 -14.85
CA TYR A 87 -2.08 -11.69 -15.28
C TYR A 87 -2.68 -11.92 -16.67
N ALA A 88 -3.89 -11.40 -16.91
CA ALA A 88 -4.60 -11.57 -18.18
C ALA A 88 -3.92 -10.85 -19.34
N SER A 89 -3.30 -9.69 -19.08
CA SER A 89 -2.66 -8.88 -20.12
C SER A 89 -1.21 -9.29 -20.40
N PHE A 90 -0.45 -9.78 -19.42
CA PHE A 90 1.00 -9.93 -19.58
C PHE A 90 1.52 -11.36 -19.43
N GLU A 91 0.93 -12.18 -18.55
CA GLU A 91 1.47 -13.52 -18.25
C GLU A 91 1.22 -14.54 -19.37
N LYS A 92 0.19 -14.33 -20.21
CA LYS A 92 -0.06 -15.15 -21.40
C LYS A 92 0.94 -14.94 -22.55
N THR A 93 1.72 -13.86 -22.53
CA THR A 93 2.50 -13.41 -23.71
C THR A 93 3.99 -13.69 -23.58
N GLY A 94 4.47 -14.17 -22.42
CA GLY A 94 5.84 -14.69 -22.24
C GLY A 94 6.96 -13.65 -22.42
N GLN A 95 6.70 -12.36 -22.22
CA GLN A 95 7.71 -11.29 -22.41
C GLN A 95 7.81 -10.34 -21.20
N GLU A 96 8.96 -10.48 -20.54
CA GLU A 96 9.82 -9.51 -19.85
C GLU A 96 9.22 -8.52 -18.83
N SER A 97 9.80 -8.55 -17.62
CA SER A 97 9.58 -7.68 -16.46
C SER A 97 9.51 -6.17 -16.80
N LEU A 98 10.15 -5.75 -17.89
CA LEU A 98 10.13 -4.37 -18.40
C LEU A 98 8.71 -3.88 -18.75
N ARG A 99 7.85 -4.74 -19.31
CA ARG A 99 6.46 -4.37 -19.65
C ARG A 99 5.58 -4.28 -18.42
N GLY A 100 5.81 -5.15 -17.43
CA GLY A 100 5.12 -5.07 -16.14
C GLY A 100 5.45 -3.78 -15.42
N LEU A 101 6.71 -3.35 -15.47
CA LEU A 101 7.14 -2.06 -14.93
C LEU A 101 6.37 -0.88 -15.54
N VAL A 102 6.23 -0.84 -16.87
CA VAL A 102 5.47 0.22 -17.56
C VAL A 102 3.98 0.20 -17.20
N PHE A 103 3.39 -0.98 -17.01
CA PHE A 103 2.00 -1.09 -16.57
C PHE A 103 1.80 -0.51 -15.17
N PHE A 104 2.61 -0.93 -14.18
CA PHE A 104 2.52 -0.38 -12.83
C PHE A 104 2.87 1.10 -12.78
N PHE A 105 3.78 1.56 -13.64
CA PHE A 105 4.05 2.99 -13.80
C PHE A 105 2.82 3.77 -14.30
N GLY A 106 2.08 3.23 -15.27
CA GLY A 106 0.81 3.82 -15.71
C GLY A 106 -0.25 3.85 -14.60
N VAL A 107 -0.40 2.76 -13.84
CA VAL A 107 -1.31 2.69 -12.69
C VAL A 107 -0.94 3.71 -11.62
N LEU A 108 0.36 3.84 -11.32
CA LEU A 108 0.89 4.85 -10.40
C LEU A 108 0.42 6.24 -10.82
N PHE A 109 0.62 6.62 -12.09
CA PHE A 109 0.20 7.92 -12.60
C PHE A 109 -1.31 8.14 -12.54
N ILE A 110 -2.11 7.14 -12.92
CA ILE A 110 -3.58 7.27 -12.90
C ILE A 110 -4.08 7.52 -11.48
N VAL A 111 -3.55 6.80 -10.49
CA VAL A 111 -3.98 6.96 -9.10
C VAL A 111 -3.41 8.25 -8.50
N GLU A 112 -2.16 8.58 -8.76
CA GLU A 112 -1.53 9.81 -8.26
C GLU A 112 -2.20 11.06 -8.80
N VAL A 113 -2.46 11.12 -10.11
CA VAL A 113 -3.22 12.22 -10.73
C VAL A 113 -4.67 12.25 -10.27
N GLY A 114 -5.28 11.09 -10.02
CA GLY A 114 -6.65 11.03 -9.50
C GLY A 114 -6.80 11.47 -8.04
N LEU A 115 -5.70 11.51 -7.28
CA LEU A 115 -5.66 11.94 -5.88
C LEU A 115 -5.38 13.43 -5.69
N LEU A 116 -4.83 14.12 -6.71
CA LEU A 116 -4.57 15.56 -6.73
C LEU A 116 -5.84 16.36 -7.06
#